data_AF-A0A7V7MYC7-F1
#
_entry.id   AF-A0A7V7MYC7-F1
#
_cell.length_a   1.000
_cell.length_b   1.000
_cell.length_c   1.000
_cell.angle_alpha   90.00
_cell.angle_beta   90.00
_cell.angle_gamma   90.00
#
_symmetry.space_group_name_H-M   'P 1'
#
loop_
_entity.id
_entity.type
_entity.pdbx_description
1 polymer ?
#
loop_
_entity_poly.entity_id
_entity_poly.type
_entity_poly.pdbx_seq_one_letter_code
_entity_poly.pdbx_strand_id
1 'polypeptide(L)'
;NFAEAIELDTILDQHNPDWRQLKLGVKEKPNWFKNVVSETGNRILTHINESSHVNPINLLAVSLLATPNQAASVSNLTEQIQLYKNLLRDLPYSERTTITSLTESEIIEQGIKLGFIEQVKHDLGDVIRVKQDMGVMMTYYRNNVLHLFAASSFIAMFFINQAQYPRKDLLRIMAIIYPYIKNELFLKWSREEFIEYGRMTLKLFKTHDLLVSEGRQLQRHPGGSIQAGKLRVLANALMQTYERFFIVIAVLKSKGSGQLTTNELETLCHQIASQLTLLYEFNSPDFFDKNLFKHFIKQLNKEAIIDINDAGKIVLTDNLEPMYQGAKAILSRRIRHSILYLI
;
A
#
# COMPACT_ATOMS: atom_id res chain seq x y z
N ASN A 1 -19.95 -2.22 -11.74
CA ASN A 1 -18.96 -1.32 -12.36
C ASN A 1 -18.16 -2.07 -13.38
N PHE A 2 -18.04 -1.52 -14.59
CA PHE A 2 -17.21 -2.08 -15.65
C PHE A 2 -16.08 -1.12 -15.97
N ALA A 3 -14.88 -1.68 -16.17
CA ALA A 3 -13.71 -0.93 -16.57
C ALA A 3 -13.73 -0.59 -18.06
N GLU A 4 -12.85 0.32 -18.46
CA GLU A 4 -12.68 0.66 -19.87
C GLU A 4 -12.12 -0.53 -20.65
N ALA A 5 -12.63 -0.70 -21.86
CA ALA A 5 -12.19 -1.77 -22.75
C ALA A 5 -10.72 -1.60 -23.10
N ILE A 6 -10.01 -2.72 -23.22
CA ILE A 6 -8.62 -2.75 -23.66
C ILE A 6 -8.62 -3.27 -25.09
N GLU A 7 -8.43 -2.36 -26.04
CA GLU A 7 -8.28 -2.69 -27.46
C GLU A 7 -6.91 -3.32 -27.70
N LEU A 8 -6.86 -4.66 -27.74
CA LEU A 8 -5.61 -5.41 -27.87
C LEU A 8 -4.87 -5.09 -29.16
N ASP A 9 -5.61 -4.84 -30.25
CA ASP A 9 -5.06 -4.44 -31.55
C ASP A 9 -4.22 -3.17 -31.41
N THR A 10 -4.68 -2.16 -30.66
CA THR A 10 -3.92 -0.94 -30.40
C THR A 10 -2.61 -1.21 -29.67
N ILE A 11 -2.58 -2.16 -28.72
CA ILE A 11 -1.35 -2.53 -28.02
C ILE A 11 -0.41 -3.27 -28.97
N LEU A 12 -0.92 -4.21 -29.76
CA LEU A 12 -0.13 -4.96 -30.73
C LEU A 12 0.48 -4.02 -31.78
N ASP A 13 -0.30 -3.07 -32.30
CA ASP A 13 0.15 -2.08 -33.28
C ASP A 13 1.27 -1.18 -32.71
N GLN A 14 1.26 -0.89 -31.40
CA GLN A 14 2.34 -0.13 -30.73
C GLN A 14 3.66 -0.90 -30.65
N HIS A 15 3.62 -2.23 -30.48
CA HIS A 15 4.84 -3.07 -30.39
C HIS A 15 5.32 -3.54 -31.77
N ASN A 16 4.39 -3.77 -32.70
CA ASN A 16 4.70 -4.17 -34.08
C ASN A 16 3.48 -3.89 -35.00
N PRO A 17 3.49 -2.80 -35.80
CA PRO A 17 2.37 -2.46 -36.69
C PRO A 17 1.99 -3.55 -37.71
N ASP A 18 2.95 -4.37 -38.13
CA ASP A 18 2.75 -5.42 -39.15
C ASP A 18 2.48 -6.79 -38.53
N TRP A 19 2.08 -6.86 -37.26
CA TRP A 19 1.94 -8.12 -36.53
C TRP A 19 0.96 -9.10 -37.18
N ARG A 20 -0.04 -8.61 -37.91
CA ARG A 20 -1.02 -9.43 -38.66
C ARG A 20 -0.40 -10.19 -39.83
N GLN A 21 0.77 -9.77 -40.31
CA GLN A 21 1.50 -10.41 -41.41
C GLN A 21 2.57 -11.40 -40.93
N LEU A 22 2.81 -11.48 -39.60
CA LEU A 22 3.81 -12.38 -39.04
C LEU A 22 3.40 -13.84 -39.25
N LYS A 23 4.32 -14.59 -39.86
CA LYS A 23 4.25 -16.05 -39.93
C LYS A 23 5.24 -16.62 -38.92
N LEU A 24 4.72 -17.14 -37.81
CA LEU A 24 5.50 -17.73 -36.73
C LEU A 24 5.31 -19.25 -36.72
N GLY A 25 6.36 -19.98 -36.35
CA GLY A 25 6.21 -21.41 -36.04
C GLY A 25 5.30 -21.65 -34.82
N VAL A 26 4.78 -22.87 -34.67
CA VAL A 26 3.79 -23.27 -33.63
C VAL A 26 4.21 -22.92 -32.18
N LYS A 27 5.51 -22.81 -31.89
CA LYS A 27 6.05 -22.45 -30.57
C LYS A 27 6.93 -21.19 -30.60
N GLU A 28 7.02 -20.53 -31.75
CA GLU A 28 7.82 -19.34 -31.92
C GLU A 28 7.07 -18.14 -31.38
N LYS A 29 7.73 -17.35 -30.53
CA LYS A 29 7.18 -16.12 -29.97
C LYS A 29 8.08 -14.97 -30.42
N PRO A 30 7.52 -13.88 -30.94
CA PRO A 30 8.33 -12.73 -31.32
C PRO A 30 8.95 -12.13 -30.06
N ASN A 31 10.11 -11.49 -30.23
CA ASN A 31 10.88 -10.94 -29.10
C ASN A 31 10.08 -9.91 -28.28
N TRP A 32 9.08 -9.26 -28.87
CA TRP A 32 8.20 -8.29 -28.23
C TRP A 32 6.99 -8.92 -27.50
N PHE A 33 6.70 -10.21 -27.68
CA PHE A 33 5.49 -10.85 -27.13
C PHE A 33 5.38 -10.72 -25.60
N LYS A 34 6.51 -10.91 -24.90
CA LYS A 34 6.54 -10.78 -23.43
C LYS A 34 6.18 -9.36 -22.97
N ASN A 35 6.56 -8.34 -23.74
CA ASN A 35 6.26 -6.95 -23.42
C ASN A 35 4.77 -6.66 -23.60
N VAL A 36 4.17 -7.13 -24.71
CA VAL A 36 2.72 -7.02 -24.94
C VAL A 36 1.93 -7.70 -23.82
N VAL A 37 2.30 -8.92 -23.42
CA VAL A 37 1.63 -9.64 -22.32
C VAL A 37 1.77 -8.85 -21.01
N SER A 38 2.97 -8.36 -20.69
CA SER A 38 3.19 -7.59 -19.47
C SER A 38 2.43 -6.26 -19.44
N GLU A 39 2.39 -5.55 -20.57
CA GLU A 39 1.68 -4.28 -20.70
C GLU A 39 0.16 -4.49 -20.62
N THR A 40 -0.36 -5.48 -21.33
CA THR A 40 -1.78 -5.84 -21.31
C THR A 40 -2.21 -6.22 -19.89
N GLY A 41 -1.42 -7.05 -19.21
CA GLY A 41 -1.68 -7.42 -17.81
C GLY A 41 -1.69 -6.21 -16.87
N ASN A 42 -0.75 -5.27 -17.04
CA ASN A 42 -0.69 -4.05 -16.24
C ASN A 42 -1.92 -3.15 -16.49
N ARG A 43 -2.34 -2.97 -17.76
CA ARG A 43 -3.55 -2.23 -18.12
C ARG A 43 -4.80 -2.87 -17.52
N ILE A 44 -4.96 -4.20 -17.61
CA ILE A 44 -6.08 -4.94 -17.00
C ILE A 44 -6.18 -4.63 -15.50
N LEU A 45 -5.08 -4.79 -14.76
CA LEU A 45 -5.07 -4.59 -13.32
C LEU A 45 -5.34 -3.13 -12.93
N THR A 46 -4.82 -2.19 -13.70
CA THR A 46 -5.06 -0.75 -13.49
C THR A 46 -6.52 -0.39 -13.74
N HIS A 47 -7.11 -0.88 -14.85
CA HIS A 47 -8.51 -0.65 -15.21
C HIS A 47 -9.48 -1.28 -14.20
N ILE A 48 -9.16 -2.47 -13.67
CA ILE A 48 -9.90 -3.10 -12.56
C ILE A 48 -9.89 -2.17 -11.34
N ASN A 49 -8.72 -1.67 -10.95
CA ASN A 49 -8.56 -0.79 -9.81
C ASN A 49 -9.34 0.53 -9.99
N GLU A 50 -9.34 1.10 -11.19
CA GLU A 50 -10.11 2.30 -11.54
C GLU A 50 -11.62 2.13 -11.40
N SER A 51 -12.11 0.89 -11.47
CA SER A 51 -13.55 0.59 -11.49
C SER A 51 -14.05 -0.08 -10.21
N SER A 52 -13.31 0.11 -9.12
CA SER A 52 -13.59 -0.53 -7.83
C SER A 52 -14.93 -0.09 -7.24
N HIS A 53 -15.67 -1.04 -6.67
CA HIS A 53 -16.82 -0.78 -5.82
C HIS A 53 -16.44 -1.04 -4.36
N VAL A 54 -16.54 -0.01 -3.52
CA VAL A 54 -16.25 -0.08 -2.09
C VAL A 54 -17.52 -0.49 -1.35
N ASN A 55 -17.61 -1.79 -1.05
CA ASN A 55 -18.73 -2.37 -0.32
C ASN A 55 -18.53 -2.27 1.21
N PRO A 56 -19.56 -2.59 2.02
CA PRO A 56 -19.50 -2.53 3.48
C PRO A 56 -18.37 -3.36 4.10
N ILE A 57 -18.15 -4.58 3.60
CA ILE A 57 -17.09 -5.47 4.11
C ILE A 57 -15.70 -4.92 3.79
N ASN A 58 -15.52 -4.25 2.65
CA ASN A 58 -14.26 -3.56 2.34
C ASN A 58 -13.93 -2.51 3.41
N LEU A 59 -14.90 -1.66 3.78
CA LEU A 59 -14.73 -0.60 4.78
C LEU A 59 -14.43 -1.17 6.18
N LEU A 60 -15.13 -2.24 6.57
CA LEU A 60 -14.85 -2.95 7.81
C LEU A 60 -13.45 -3.57 7.80
N ALA A 61 -13.06 -4.19 6.68
CA ALA A 61 -11.78 -4.86 6.55
C ALA A 61 -10.60 -3.89 6.62
N VAL A 62 -10.64 -2.78 5.88
CA VAL A 62 -9.57 -1.77 5.94
C VAL A 62 -9.51 -1.07 7.31
N SER A 63 -10.63 -0.93 8.00
CA SER A 63 -10.68 -0.30 9.34
C SER A 63 -10.15 -1.25 10.42
N LEU A 64 -10.73 -2.44 10.55
CA LEU A 64 -10.46 -3.34 11.67
C LEU A 64 -9.12 -4.04 11.54
N LEU A 65 -8.71 -4.47 10.33
CA LEU A 65 -7.39 -5.11 10.17
C LEU A 65 -6.21 -4.15 10.46
N ALA A 66 -6.48 -2.84 10.50
CA ALA A 66 -5.52 -1.81 10.83
C ALA A 66 -5.50 -1.44 12.33
N THR A 67 -6.37 -2.03 13.16
CA THR A 67 -6.39 -1.84 14.62
C THR A 67 -5.73 -3.00 15.37
N PRO A 68 -5.22 -2.76 16.60
CA PRO A 68 -4.79 -3.84 17.48
C PRO A 68 -5.93 -4.84 17.73
N ASN A 69 -5.59 -6.13 17.77
CA ASN A 69 -6.53 -7.24 17.98
C ASN A 69 -7.69 -7.32 16.96
N GLN A 70 -7.58 -6.62 15.83
CA GLN A 70 -8.63 -6.53 14.81
C GLN A 70 -9.99 -6.10 15.39
N ALA A 71 -9.94 -5.19 16.37
CA ALA A 71 -11.09 -4.75 17.15
C ALA A 71 -11.10 -3.23 17.36
N ALA A 72 -12.29 -2.66 17.56
CA ALA A 72 -12.49 -1.26 17.89
C ALA A 72 -13.80 -1.07 18.67
N SER A 73 -13.90 -0.01 19.46
CA SER A 73 -15.22 0.41 19.99
C SER A 73 -16.16 0.77 18.83
N VAL A 74 -17.47 0.60 19.04
CA VAL A 74 -18.48 0.99 18.03
C VAL A 74 -18.28 2.44 17.59
N SER A 75 -18.06 3.37 18.53
CA SER A 75 -17.84 4.79 18.24
C SER A 75 -16.62 5.03 17.34
N ASN A 76 -15.47 4.43 17.67
CA ASN A 76 -14.25 4.61 16.89
C ASN A 76 -14.37 4.00 15.49
N LEU A 77 -15.03 2.84 15.38
CA LEU A 77 -15.26 2.20 14.08
C LEU A 77 -16.17 3.04 13.18
N THR A 78 -17.28 3.56 13.72
CA THR A 78 -18.20 4.47 13.02
C THR A 78 -17.46 5.70 12.50
N GLU A 79 -16.70 6.36 13.37
CA GLU A 79 -15.90 7.54 13.04
C GLU A 79 -14.83 7.25 11.96
N GLN A 80 -14.26 6.05 11.97
CA GLN A 80 -13.29 5.61 10.97
C GLN A 80 -13.93 5.33 9.61
N ILE A 81 -15.06 4.63 9.59
CA ILE A 81 -15.83 4.34 8.36
C ILE A 81 -16.30 5.66 7.73
N GLN A 82 -16.80 6.59 8.54
CA GLN A 82 -17.20 7.92 8.08
C GLN A 82 -16.04 8.67 7.43
N LEU A 83 -14.85 8.63 8.03
CA LEU A 83 -13.66 9.24 7.44
C LEU A 83 -13.33 8.62 6.08
N TYR A 84 -13.31 7.29 5.98
CA TYR A 84 -13.01 6.62 4.72
C TYR A 84 -14.03 6.94 3.62
N LYS A 85 -15.32 6.94 3.95
CA LYS A 85 -16.37 7.35 3.00
C LYS A 85 -16.18 8.80 2.56
N ASN A 86 -15.88 9.71 3.49
CA ASN A 86 -15.63 11.11 3.16
C ASN A 86 -14.41 11.29 2.25
N LEU A 87 -13.29 10.63 2.54
CA LEU A 87 -12.09 10.71 1.70
C LEU A 87 -12.37 10.25 0.26
N LEU A 88 -13.06 9.11 0.12
CA LEU A 88 -13.37 8.53 -1.19
C LEU A 88 -14.44 9.32 -1.95
N ARG A 89 -15.38 9.97 -1.26
CA ARG A 89 -16.40 10.82 -1.88
C ARG A 89 -15.83 12.16 -2.31
N ASP A 90 -15.05 12.79 -1.45
CA ASP A 90 -14.56 14.15 -1.66
C ASP A 90 -13.32 14.20 -2.59
N LEU A 91 -12.59 13.08 -2.69
CA LEU A 91 -11.49 12.89 -3.64
C LEU A 91 -11.53 11.45 -4.18
N PRO A 92 -12.39 11.16 -5.18
CA PRO A 92 -12.49 9.84 -5.75
C PRO A 92 -11.22 9.45 -6.51
N TYR A 93 -10.84 8.18 -6.42
CA TYR A 93 -9.70 7.61 -7.14
C TYR A 93 -9.89 7.66 -8.67
N SER A 94 -11.13 7.47 -9.12
CA SER A 94 -11.56 7.48 -10.52
C SER A 94 -13.02 7.86 -10.60
N GLU A 95 -13.46 8.35 -11.76
CA GLU A 95 -14.87 8.63 -12.04
C GLU A 95 -15.76 7.37 -11.96
N ARG A 96 -15.15 6.18 -12.09
CA ARG A 96 -15.81 4.87 -12.01
C ARG A 96 -15.76 4.24 -10.61
N THR A 97 -15.08 4.86 -9.65
CA THR A 97 -15.07 4.38 -8.27
C THR A 97 -16.42 4.68 -7.62
N THR A 98 -17.04 3.67 -7.04
CA THR A 98 -18.31 3.82 -6.31
C THR A 98 -18.17 3.31 -4.89
N ILE A 99 -19.03 3.79 -3.99
CA ILE A 99 -19.04 3.42 -2.58
C ILE A 99 -20.47 3.06 -2.21
N THR A 100 -20.63 2.12 -1.27
CA THR A 100 -21.92 1.81 -0.67
C THR A 100 -22.65 3.07 -0.16
N SER A 101 -23.96 3.14 -0.38
CA SER A 101 -24.82 4.20 0.14
C SER A 101 -25.24 3.98 1.59
N LEU A 102 -24.93 2.81 2.17
CA LEU A 102 -25.27 2.49 3.55
C LEU A 102 -24.60 3.45 4.53
N THR A 103 -25.33 3.78 5.59
CA THR A 103 -24.80 4.48 6.77
C THR A 103 -23.77 3.61 7.50
N GLU A 104 -22.98 4.25 8.36
CA GLU A 104 -21.94 3.59 9.15
C GLU A 104 -22.52 2.50 10.05
N SER A 105 -23.69 2.75 10.64
CA SER A 105 -24.42 1.78 11.47
C SER A 105 -24.92 0.59 10.65
N GLU A 106 -25.50 0.82 9.47
CA GLU A 106 -25.95 -0.26 8.58
C GLU A 106 -24.78 -1.11 8.06
N ILE A 107 -23.62 -0.49 7.82
CA ILE A 107 -22.39 -1.21 7.44
C ILE A 107 -21.98 -2.19 8.55
N ILE A 108 -21.97 -1.74 9.80
CA ILE A 108 -21.64 -2.58 10.97
C ILE A 108 -22.67 -3.70 11.13
N GLU A 109 -23.96 -3.38 11.07
CA GLU A 109 -25.04 -4.37 11.18
C GLU A 109 -24.93 -5.44 10.10
N GLN A 110 -24.66 -5.05 8.85
CA GLN A 110 -24.48 -5.99 7.76
C GLN A 110 -23.27 -6.89 7.97
N GLY A 111 -22.16 -6.35 8.49
CA GLY A 111 -20.98 -7.15 8.84
C GLY A 111 -21.27 -8.22 9.90
N ILE A 112 -22.09 -7.88 10.90
CA ILE A 112 -22.54 -8.82 11.94
C ILE A 112 -23.46 -9.88 11.34
N LYS A 113 -24.46 -9.46 10.56
CA LYS A 113 -25.44 -10.34 9.90
C LYS A 113 -24.79 -11.34 8.96
N LEU A 114 -23.77 -10.92 8.21
CA LEU A 114 -23.01 -11.78 7.30
C LEU A 114 -21.93 -12.61 8.02
N GLY A 115 -21.71 -12.39 9.32
CA GLY A 115 -20.80 -13.17 10.14
C GLY A 115 -19.31 -12.81 10.01
N PHE A 116 -18.96 -11.67 9.40
CA PHE A 116 -17.56 -11.23 9.29
C PHE A 116 -17.02 -10.68 10.61
N ILE A 117 -17.88 -10.02 11.37
CA ILE A 117 -17.56 -9.36 12.64
C ILE A 117 -18.57 -9.78 13.70
N GLU A 118 -18.24 -9.52 14.95
CA GLU A 118 -19.15 -9.70 16.09
C GLU A 118 -19.04 -8.53 17.07
N GLN A 119 -20.13 -8.32 17.79
CA GLN A 119 -20.23 -7.33 18.86
C GLN A 119 -20.07 -8.02 20.22
N VAL A 120 -19.07 -7.58 20.97
CA VAL A 120 -18.81 -8.01 22.34
C VAL A 120 -19.35 -6.93 23.27
N LYS A 121 -20.36 -7.28 24.07
CA LYS A 121 -20.97 -6.36 25.02
C LYS A 121 -20.05 -6.07 26.20
N HIS A 122 -20.01 -4.82 26.64
CA HIS A 122 -19.20 -4.42 27.79
C HIS A 122 -19.77 -3.16 28.46
N ASP A 123 -19.67 -3.07 29.80
CA ASP A 123 -20.27 -1.99 30.59
C ASP A 123 -19.73 -0.59 30.26
N LEU A 124 -18.51 -0.51 29.75
CA LEU A 124 -17.85 0.73 29.32
C LEU A 124 -18.00 1.04 27.82
N GLY A 125 -18.85 0.28 27.12
CA GLY A 125 -19.13 0.44 25.70
C GLY A 125 -18.71 -0.77 24.89
N ASP A 126 -19.56 -1.12 23.93
CA ASP A 126 -19.41 -2.33 23.13
C ASP A 126 -18.24 -2.25 22.15
N VAL A 127 -17.66 -3.42 21.89
CA VAL A 127 -16.51 -3.60 21.00
C VAL A 127 -16.94 -4.43 19.80
N ILE A 128 -16.55 -3.98 18.60
CA ILE A 128 -16.65 -4.76 17.37
C ILE A 128 -15.31 -5.40 17.10
N ARG A 129 -15.29 -6.70 16.80
CA ARG A 129 -14.08 -7.42 16.38
C ARG A 129 -14.32 -8.33 15.18
N VAL A 130 -13.27 -8.55 14.40
CA VAL A 130 -13.26 -9.57 13.33
C VAL A 130 -13.40 -10.96 13.97
N LYS A 131 -14.25 -11.82 13.41
CA LYS A 131 -14.34 -13.21 13.86
C LYS A 131 -13.05 -13.96 13.51
N GLN A 132 -12.62 -14.86 14.39
CA GLN A 132 -11.31 -15.49 14.32
C GLN A 132 -11.06 -16.25 13.01
N ASP A 133 -12.09 -16.87 12.44
CA ASP A 133 -12.07 -17.60 11.17
C ASP A 133 -12.16 -16.69 9.93
N MET A 134 -12.51 -15.41 10.11
CA MET A 134 -12.73 -14.46 9.01
C MET A 134 -11.51 -13.58 8.72
N GLY A 135 -10.45 -13.64 9.52
CA GLY A 135 -9.26 -12.79 9.37
C GLY A 135 -8.64 -12.85 7.96
N VAL A 136 -8.47 -14.07 7.41
CA VAL A 136 -7.93 -14.27 6.05
C VAL A 136 -8.89 -13.78 4.97
N MET A 137 -10.19 -14.01 5.13
CA MET A 137 -11.17 -13.51 4.17
C MET A 137 -11.22 -11.96 4.18
N MET A 138 -11.07 -11.35 5.36
CA MET A 138 -11.01 -9.90 5.51
C MET A 138 -9.78 -9.31 4.82
N THR A 139 -8.63 -10.00 4.76
CA THR A 139 -7.47 -9.48 4.01
C THR A 139 -7.77 -9.40 2.52
N TYR A 140 -8.49 -10.38 1.96
CA TYR A 140 -8.98 -10.31 0.58
C TYR A 140 -9.87 -9.07 0.34
N TYR A 141 -10.86 -8.84 1.20
CA TYR A 141 -11.73 -7.65 1.08
C TYR A 141 -10.97 -6.34 1.27
N ARG A 142 -10.00 -6.27 2.18
CA ARG A 142 -9.13 -5.09 2.32
C ARG A 142 -8.34 -4.86 1.03
N ASN A 143 -7.74 -5.90 0.47
CA ASN A 143 -6.86 -5.80 -0.70
C ASN A 143 -7.62 -5.31 -1.95
N ASN A 144 -8.93 -5.57 -2.06
CA ASN A 144 -9.77 -5.06 -3.15
C ASN A 144 -9.96 -3.53 -3.19
N VAL A 145 -9.61 -2.82 -2.11
CA VAL A 145 -9.78 -1.34 -2.03
C VAL A 145 -8.53 -0.63 -1.53
N LEU A 146 -7.45 -1.36 -1.26
CA LEU A 146 -6.28 -0.82 -0.58
C LEU A 146 -5.58 0.28 -1.40
N HIS A 147 -5.57 0.15 -2.73
CA HIS A 147 -5.04 1.13 -3.67
C HIS A 147 -5.74 2.49 -3.59
N LEU A 148 -7.02 2.52 -3.21
CA LEU A 148 -7.79 3.76 -3.06
C LEU A 148 -7.25 4.65 -1.92
N PHE A 149 -6.61 4.02 -0.93
CA PHE A 149 -6.06 4.70 0.24
C PHE A 149 -4.55 4.96 0.13
N ALA A 150 -3.91 4.68 -1.01
CA ALA A 150 -2.46 4.75 -1.18
C ALA A 150 -1.84 6.09 -0.72
N ALA A 151 -2.35 7.21 -1.24
CA ALA A 151 -1.84 8.53 -0.89
C ALA A 151 -2.16 8.90 0.57
N SER A 152 -3.39 8.66 1.01
CA SER A 152 -3.86 9.01 2.35
C SER A 152 -3.12 8.23 3.44
N SER A 153 -2.93 6.93 3.26
CA SER A 153 -2.17 6.09 4.20
C SER A 153 -0.71 6.52 4.23
N PHE A 154 -0.08 6.76 3.07
CA PHE A 154 1.30 7.23 3.02
C PHE A 154 1.51 8.53 3.79
N ILE A 155 0.64 9.53 3.56
CA ILE A 155 0.67 10.80 4.29
C ILE A 155 0.51 10.56 5.79
N ALA A 156 -0.47 9.74 6.19
CA ALA A 156 -0.75 9.47 7.59
C ALA A 156 0.43 8.80 8.32
N MET A 157 1.22 7.95 7.64
CA MET A 157 2.37 7.27 8.24
C MET A 157 3.44 8.23 8.78
N PHE A 158 3.68 9.38 8.13
CA PHE A 158 4.61 10.40 8.63
C PHE A 158 4.23 10.88 10.03
N PHE A 159 2.93 10.96 10.29
CA PHE A 159 2.40 11.50 11.54
C PHE A 159 2.25 10.46 12.65
N ILE A 160 2.52 9.17 12.39
CA ILE A 160 2.62 8.17 13.46
C ILE A 160 3.78 8.50 14.39
N ASN A 161 4.96 8.78 13.80
CA ASN A 161 6.20 8.92 14.54
C ASN A 161 6.59 10.37 14.82
N GLN A 162 6.14 11.30 13.98
CA GLN A 162 6.44 12.72 14.09
C GLN A 162 5.16 13.50 14.33
N ALA A 163 5.15 14.40 15.32
CA ALA A 163 4.00 15.27 15.54
C ALA A 163 3.85 16.32 14.43
N GLN A 164 4.99 16.75 13.87
CA GLN A 164 5.07 17.76 12.82
C GLN A 164 5.98 17.28 11.69
N TYR A 165 5.67 17.65 10.45
CA TYR A 165 6.51 17.32 9.30
C TYR A 165 6.43 18.38 8.18
N PRO A 166 7.54 18.72 7.51
CA PRO A 166 7.52 19.73 6.45
C PRO A 166 6.75 19.22 5.24
N ARG A 167 5.77 20.00 4.75
CA ARG A 167 4.95 19.61 3.59
C ARG A 167 5.80 19.28 2.35
N LYS A 168 6.83 20.08 2.09
CA LYS A 168 7.72 19.93 0.93
C LYS A 168 8.48 18.59 0.98
N ASP A 169 8.98 18.23 2.16
CA ASP A 169 9.77 17.01 2.32
C ASP A 169 8.91 15.76 2.22
N LEU A 170 7.69 15.80 2.76
CA LEU A 170 6.72 14.72 2.62
C LEU A 170 6.41 14.44 1.14
N LEU A 171 6.08 15.47 0.36
CA LEU A 171 5.79 15.32 -1.07
C LEU A 171 7.01 14.86 -1.87
N ARG A 172 8.22 15.27 -1.47
CA ARG A 172 9.46 14.77 -2.08
C ARG A 172 9.63 13.27 -1.84
N ILE A 173 9.43 12.79 -0.61
CA ILE A 173 9.54 11.35 -0.30
C ILE A 173 8.42 10.57 -0.99
N MET A 174 7.23 11.14 -1.08
CA MET A 174 6.12 10.58 -1.86
C MET A 174 6.54 10.32 -3.31
N ALA A 175 7.26 11.26 -3.93
CA ALA A 175 7.72 11.13 -5.32
C ALA A 175 8.78 10.04 -5.49
N ILE A 176 9.69 9.93 -4.52
CA ILE A 176 10.75 8.92 -4.51
C ILE A 176 10.17 7.51 -4.36
N ILE A 177 9.17 7.34 -3.49
CA ILE A 177 8.60 6.02 -3.18
C ILE A 177 7.49 5.61 -4.16
N TYR A 178 6.88 6.56 -4.87
CA TYR A 178 5.76 6.29 -5.76
C TYR A 178 5.98 5.13 -6.76
N PRO A 179 7.12 5.00 -7.46
CA PRO A 179 7.30 3.93 -8.44
C PRO A 179 7.11 2.53 -7.85
N TYR A 180 7.50 2.31 -6.60
CA TYR A 180 7.35 1.02 -5.94
C TYR A 180 5.89 0.72 -5.60
N ILE A 181 5.20 1.70 -5.03
CA ILE A 181 3.79 1.58 -4.68
C ILE A 181 2.92 1.48 -5.93
N LYS A 182 3.25 2.20 -6.99
CA LYS A 182 2.58 2.10 -8.29
C LYS A 182 2.63 0.68 -8.83
N ASN A 183 3.79 0.04 -8.80
CA ASN A 183 3.93 -1.32 -9.32
C ASN A 183 3.29 -2.37 -8.39
N GLU A 184 3.35 -2.19 -7.07
CA GLU A 184 2.72 -3.13 -6.13
C GLU A 184 1.19 -3.06 -6.14
N LEU A 185 0.63 -1.86 -6.23
CA LEU A 185 -0.81 -1.64 -6.15
C LEU A 185 -1.47 -1.35 -7.51
N PHE A 186 -0.73 -1.46 -8.62
CA PHE A 186 -1.20 -1.13 -9.97
C PHE A 186 -1.91 0.24 -10.04
N LEU A 187 -1.23 1.28 -9.55
CA LEU A 187 -1.78 2.64 -9.54
C LEU A 187 -1.74 3.27 -10.93
N LYS A 188 -2.80 4.01 -11.29
CA LYS A 188 -2.94 4.59 -12.63
C LYS A 188 -2.03 5.77 -12.93
N TRP A 189 -1.72 6.58 -11.92
CA TRP A 189 -1.20 7.92 -12.14
C TRP A 189 0.25 7.93 -12.65
N SER A 190 0.64 8.99 -13.35
CA SER A 190 2.04 9.39 -13.46
C SER A 190 2.59 9.80 -12.09
N ARG A 191 3.91 10.01 -12.00
CA ARG A 191 4.54 10.45 -10.75
C ARG A 191 4.01 11.83 -10.37
N GLU A 192 3.90 12.73 -11.33
CA GLU A 192 3.46 14.11 -11.18
C GLU A 192 1.99 14.16 -10.73
N GLU A 193 1.13 13.36 -11.36
CA GLU A 193 -0.28 13.22 -11.01
C GLU A 193 -0.47 12.69 -9.58
N PHE A 194 0.32 11.70 -9.16
CA PHE A 194 0.24 11.18 -7.80
C PHE A 194 0.65 12.22 -6.75
N ILE A 195 1.65 13.06 -7.05
CA ILE A 195 2.03 14.17 -6.17
C ILE A 195 0.92 15.22 -6.09
N GLU A 196 0.26 15.52 -7.20
CA GLU A 196 -0.89 16.42 -7.17
C GLU A 196 -2.04 15.85 -6.36
N TYR A 197 -2.36 14.56 -6.56
CA TYR A 197 -3.32 13.84 -5.74
C TYR A 197 -2.94 13.87 -4.25
N GLY A 198 -1.65 13.77 -3.93
CA GLY A 198 -1.12 13.95 -2.57
C GLY A 198 -1.35 15.36 -2.01
N ARG A 199 -1.20 16.41 -2.83
CA ARG A 199 -1.52 17.80 -2.43
C ARG A 199 -3.01 17.97 -2.14
N MET A 200 -3.87 17.38 -2.96
CA MET A 200 -5.32 17.38 -2.75
C MET A 200 -5.70 16.60 -1.48
N THR A 201 -5.08 15.45 -1.26
CA THR A 201 -5.26 14.64 -0.05
C THR A 201 -4.87 15.42 1.21
N LEU A 202 -3.76 16.16 1.19
CA LEU A 202 -3.37 17.04 2.30
C LEU A 202 -4.38 18.17 2.56
N LYS A 203 -5.05 18.68 1.52
CA LYS A 203 -6.13 19.66 1.68
C LYS A 203 -7.33 19.01 2.38
N LEU A 204 -7.73 17.81 1.94
CA LEU A 204 -8.80 17.04 2.59
C LEU A 204 -8.49 16.71 4.05
N PHE A 205 -7.26 16.34 4.37
CA PHE A 205 -6.87 16.08 5.76
C PHE A 205 -7.08 17.30 6.66
N LYS A 206 -6.95 18.52 6.14
CA LYS A 206 -7.28 19.73 6.90
C LYS A 206 -8.78 19.98 6.98
N THR A 207 -9.49 19.78 5.87
CA THR A 207 -10.96 19.89 5.83
C THR A 207 -11.65 18.94 6.80
N HIS A 208 -11.10 17.73 6.95
CA HIS A 208 -11.59 16.70 7.89
C HIS A 208 -10.90 16.75 9.27
N ASP A 209 -10.24 17.86 9.60
CA ASP A 209 -9.57 18.11 10.89
C ASP A 209 -8.55 17.02 11.32
N LEU A 210 -7.92 16.31 10.39
CA LEU A 210 -6.86 15.35 10.71
C LEU A 210 -5.51 16.03 10.94
N LEU A 211 -5.24 17.11 10.19
CA LEU A 211 -4.00 17.87 10.26
C LEU A 211 -4.29 19.37 10.32
N VAL A 212 -3.43 20.10 11.02
CA VAL A 212 -3.39 21.56 11.01
C VAL A 212 -2.11 22.05 10.33
N SER A 213 -2.11 23.31 9.89
CA SER A 213 -0.93 23.95 9.32
C SER A 213 -0.36 25.01 10.25
N GLU A 214 0.92 24.85 10.58
CA GLU A 214 1.72 25.83 11.29
C GLU A 214 2.83 26.33 10.34
N GLY A 215 2.56 27.43 9.63
CA GLY A 215 3.45 27.95 8.60
C GLY A 215 3.72 26.94 7.47
N ARG A 216 4.97 26.47 7.35
CA ARG A 216 5.40 25.46 6.35
C ARG A 216 5.29 24.02 6.85
N GLN A 217 4.94 23.83 8.12
CA GLN A 217 4.79 22.53 8.76
C GLN A 217 3.34 22.06 8.70
N LEU A 218 3.17 20.75 8.59
CA LEU A 218 1.93 20.06 8.88
C LEU A 218 2.04 19.48 10.28
N GLN A 219 0.96 19.51 11.04
CA GLN A 219 0.92 18.99 12.39
C GLN A 219 -0.31 18.13 12.60
N ARG A 220 -0.13 16.99 13.27
CA ARG A 220 -1.27 16.20 13.76
C ARG A 220 -1.70 16.66 15.14
N HIS A 221 -2.94 16.32 15.48
CA HIS A 221 -3.47 16.47 16.83
C HIS A 221 -2.67 15.66 17.88
N PRO A 222 -2.73 16.04 19.17
CA PRO A 222 -2.09 15.32 20.26
C PRO A 222 -2.45 13.83 20.31
N GLY A 223 -1.53 13.03 20.86
CA GLY A 223 -1.79 11.60 21.08
C GLY A 223 -2.96 11.40 22.04
N GLY A 224 -3.81 10.41 21.76
CA GLY A 224 -5.04 10.14 22.53
C GLY A 224 -6.29 10.83 22.00
N SER A 225 -6.16 11.80 21.08
CA SER A 225 -7.30 12.38 20.36
C SER A 225 -7.90 11.39 19.36
N ILE A 226 -9.18 11.56 19.02
CA ILE A 226 -9.86 10.76 18.01
C ILE A 226 -9.21 10.94 16.63
N GLN A 227 -8.76 12.14 16.30
CA GLN A 227 -8.04 12.47 15.06
C GLN A 227 -6.73 11.70 14.94
N ALA A 228 -5.95 11.64 16.02
CA ALA A 228 -4.72 10.84 16.05
C ALA A 228 -5.00 9.34 15.93
N GLY A 229 -6.10 8.85 16.52
CA GLY A 229 -6.59 7.49 16.33
C GLY A 229 -6.92 7.20 14.86
N LYS A 230 -7.68 8.09 14.21
CA LYS A 230 -8.05 7.98 12.79
C LYS A 230 -6.84 7.95 11.86
N LEU A 231 -5.88 8.85 12.07
CA LEU A 231 -4.62 8.86 11.33
C LEU A 231 -3.84 7.56 11.50
N ARG A 232 -3.81 6.99 12.71
CA ARG A 232 -3.12 5.73 12.97
C ARG A 232 -3.74 4.57 12.20
N VAL A 233 -5.07 4.44 12.22
CA VAL A 233 -5.79 3.39 11.48
C VAL A 233 -5.56 3.55 9.97
N LEU A 234 -5.69 4.77 9.45
CA LEU A 234 -5.43 5.08 8.05
C LEU A 234 -3.99 4.76 7.61
N ALA A 235 -3.00 5.10 8.43
CA ALA A 235 -1.61 4.78 8.17
C ALA A 235 -1.32 3.26 8.21
N ASN A 236 -1.93 2.55 9.16
CA ASN A 236 -1.73 1.11 9.32
C ASN A 236 -2.27 0.29 8.14
N ALA A 237 -3.22 0.82 7.35
CA ALA A 237 -3.76 0.13 6.18
C ALA A 237 -2.66 -0.34 5.20
N LEU A 238 -1.62 0.47 4.99
CA LEU A 238 -0.50 0.16 4.08
C LEU A 238 0.84 -0.05 4.77
N MET A 239 0.94 0.07 6.10
CA MET A 239 2.21 0.03 6.82
C MET A 239 3.06 -1.20 6.48
N GLN A 240 2.43 -2.37 6.38
CA GLN A 240 3.11 -3.63 6.07
C GLN A 240 3.86 -3.61 4.73
N THR A 241 3.32 -2.93 3.71
CA THR A 241 4.01 -2.75 2.42
C THR A 241 5.33 -1.99 2.61
N TYR A 242 5.31 -0.90 3.39
CA TYR A 242 6.51 -0.09 3.63
C TYR A 242 7.51 -0.78 4.57
N GLU A 243 7.03 -1.60 5.50
CA GLU A 243 7.87 -2.44 6.34
C GLU A 243 8.64 -3.46 5.49
N ARG A 244 7.96 -4.15 4.55
CA ARG A 244 8.61 -5.06 3.60
C ARG A 244 9.67 -4.34 2.76
N PHE A 245 9.37 -3.16 2.24
CA PHE A 245 10.34 -2.36 1.49
C PHE A 245 11.57 -2.04 2.32
N PHE A 246 11.38 -1.64 3.57
CA PHE A 246 12.50 -1.34 4.46
C PHE A 246 13.34 -2.55 4.80
N ILE A 247 12.76 -3.75 4.96
CA ILE A 247 13.54 -4.99 5.16
C ILE A 247 14.57 -5.13 4.04
N VAL A 248 14.14 -5.00 2.77
CA VAL A 248 15.05 -5.14 1.61
C VAL A 248 16.14 -4.08 1.62
N ILE A 249 15.78 -2.81 1.83
CA ILE A 249 16.76 -1.70 1.84
C ILE A 249 17.75 -1.86 3.01
N ALA A 250 17.27 -2.27 4.19
CA ALA A 250 18.10 -2.45 5.37
C ALA A 250 19.08 -3.63 5.20
N VAL A 251 18.64 -4.74 4.60
CA VAL A 251 19.52 -5.88 4.29
C VAL A 251 20.59 -5.48 3.28
N LEU A 252 20.20 -4.81 2.19
CA LEU A 252 21.14 -4.30 1.18
C LEU A 252 22.19 -3.38 1.82
N LYS A 253 21.76 -2.43 2.66
CA LYS A 253 22.66 -1.50 3.34
C LYS A 253 23.59 -2.20 4.33
N SER A 254 23.10 -3.18 5.08
CA SER A 254 23.89 -3.89 6.09
C SER A 254 24.92 -4.83 5.46
N LYS A 255 24.54 -5.61 4.44
CA LYS A 255 25.47 -6.54 3.79
C LYS A 255 26.46 -5.82 2.87
N GLY A 256 26.06 -4.71 2.26
CA GLY A 256 26.95 -3.91 1.40
C GLY A 256 27.02 -4.42 -0.04
N SER A 257 27.75 -3.64 -0.86
CA SER A 257 27.85 -3.84 -2.30
C SER A 257 28.63 -5.10 -2.67
N GLY A 258 28.17 -5.80 -3.72
CA GLY A 258 28.82 -6.99 -4.28
C GLY A 258 28.66 -8.29 -3.49
N GLN A 259 27.94 -8.29 -2.36
CA GLN A 259 27.87 -9.45 -1.46
C GLN A 259 26.78 -10.46 -1.83
N LEU A 260 25.59 -9.97 -2.22
CA LEU A 260 24.40 -10.80 -2.44
C LEU A 260 24.01 -10.85 -3.92
N THR A 261 23.51 -11.99 -4.35
CA THR A 261 22.67 -12.11 -5.56
C THR A 261 21.23 -11.74 -5.24
N THR A 262 20.40 -11.51 -6.26
CA THR A 262 18.95 -11.27 -6.10
C THR A 262 18.24 -12.40 -5.33
N ASN A 263 18.59 -13.65 -5.61
CA ASN A 263 17.96 -14.81 -4.96
C ASN A 263 18.37 -14.96 -3.48
N GLU A 264 19.64 -14.67 -3.16
CA GLU A 264 20.12 -14.66 -1.78
C GLU A 264 19.44 -13.55 -0.96
N LEU A 265 19.33 -12.34 -1.53
CA LEU A 265 18.62 -11.22 -0.91
C LEU A 265 17.15 -11.54 -0.66
N GLU A 266 16.45 -12.07 -1.67
CA GLU A 266 15.05 -12.49 -1.58
C GLU A 266 14.84 -13.51 -0.44
N THR A 267 15.72 -14.50 -0.35
CA THR A 267 15.66 -15.55 0.68
C THR A 267 15.91 -14.99 2.08
N LEU A 268 16.89 -14.11 2.23
CA LEU A 268 17.19 -13.47 3.52
C LEU A 268 16.05 -12.55 3.97
N CYS A 269 15.45 -11.78 3.06
CA CYS A 269 14.30 -10.92 3.39
C CYS A 269 13.09 -11.75 3.82
N HIS A 270 12.83 -12.87 3.13
CA HIS A 270 11.79 -13.82 3.52
C HIS A 270 12.00 -14.38 4.93
N GLN A 271 13.24 -14.79 5.28
CA GLN A 271 13.57 -15.30 6.61
C GLN A 271 13.34 -14.24 7.71
N ILE A 272 13.83 -13.02 7.49
CA ILE A 272 13.63 -11.91 8.43
C ILE A 272 12.14 -11.60 8.61
N ALA A 273 11.38 -11.51 7.53
CA ALA A 273 9.94 -11.24 7.58
C ALA A 273 9.17 -12.37 8.29
N SER A 274 9.53 -13.63 8.05
CA SER A 274 8.96 -14.78 8.75
C SER A 274 9.24 -14.71 10.25
N GLN A 275 10.46 -14.35 10.66
CA GLN A 275 10.80 -14.22 12.08
C GLN A 275 10.06 -13.06 12.75
N LEU A 276 9.93 -11.91 12.07
CA LEU A 276 9.13 -10.78 12.57
C LEU A 276 7.66 -11.14 12.76
N THR A 277 7.11 -11.96 11.85
CA THR A 277 5.73 -12.45 11.95
C THR A 277 5.50 -13.25 13.24
N LEU A 278 6.46 -14.10 13.61
CA LEU A 278 6.44 -14.86 14.87
C LEU A 278 6.57 -13.97 16.11
N LEU A 279 7.32 -12.86 16.02
CA LEU A 279 7.58 -11.97 17.16
C LEU A 279 6.48 -10.93 17.43
N TYR A 280 5.71 -10.55 16.42
CA TYR A 280 4.80 -9.39 16.48
C TYR A 280 3.36 -9.67 16.07
N GLU A 281 2.94 -10.95 15.99
CA GLU A 281 1.57 -11.36 15.62
C GLU A 281 1.07 -10.67 14.34
N PHE A 282 1.91 -10.58 13.31
CA PHE A 282 1.50 -10.04 12.02
C PHE A 282 0.51 -11.00 11.35
N ASN A 283 -0.79 -10.74 11.49
CA ASN A 283 -1.86 -11.50 10.84
C ASN A 283 -2.02 -11.09 9.37
N SER A 284 -1.00 -11.32 8.54
CA SER A 284 -1.06 -11.08 7.10
C SER A 284 -0.14 -12.04 6.35
N PRO A 285 -0.69 -13.00 5.59
CA PRO A 285 0.10 -13.94 4.77
C PRO A 285 1.07 -13.24 3.81
N ASP A 286 0.70 -12.03 3.37
CA ASP A 286 1.45 -11.24 2.41
C ASP A 286 2.78 -10.70 2.97
N PHE A 287 2.97 -10.66 4.30
CA PHE A 287 4.15 -10.01 4.89
C PHE A 287 5.47 -10.70 4.54
N PHE A 288 5.44 -12.03 4.40
CA PHE A 288 6.62 -12.85 4.08
C PHE A 288 6.55 -13.44 2.67
N ASP A 289 5.66 -12.98 1.79
CA ASP A 289 5.58 -13.50 0.41
C ASP A 289 6.87 -13.20 -0.36
N LYS A 290 7.52 -14.27 -0.80
CA LYS A 290 8.77 -14.25 -1.55
C LYS A 290 8.65 -13.49 -2.88
N ASN A 291 7.51 -13.59 -3.55
CA ASN A 291 7.26 -12.90 -4.80
C ASN A 291 7.22 -11.39 -4.61
N LEU A 292 6.66 -10.88 -3.51
CA LEU A 292 6.61 -9.43 -3.26
C LEU A 292 8.03 -8.85 -3.12
N PHE A 293 8.92 -9.54 -2.40
CA PHE A 293 10.34 -9.14 -2.34
C PHE A 293 11.00 -9.16 -3.71
N LYS A 294 10.78 -10.21 -4.51
CA LYS A 294 11.31 -10.32 -5.87
C LYS A 294 10.90 -9.14 -6.76
N HIS A 295 9.61 -8.80 -6.75
CA HIS A 295 9.09 -7.68 -7.53
C HIS A 295 9.69 -6.35 -7.08
N PHE A 296 9.83 -6.14 -5.77
CA PHE A 296 10.45 -4.94 -5.24
C PHE A 296 11.93 -4.83 -5.62
N ILE A 297 12.72 -5.91 -5.52
CA ILE A 297 14.13 -5.92 -5.92
C ILE A 297 14.27 -5.63 -7.42
N LYS A 298 13.41 -6.21 -8.26
CA LYS A 298 13.38 -5.90 -9.69
C LYS A 298 13.08 -4.42 -9.94
N GLN A 299 12.18 -3.82 -9.15
CA GLN A 299 11.84 -2.41 -9.27
C GLN A 299 12.98 -1.50 -8.79
N LEU A 300 13.74 -1.88 -7.75
CA LEU A 300 14.97 -1.17 -7.33
C LEU A 300 16.00 -1.11 -8.46
N ASN A 301 16.18 -2.19 -9.20
CA ASN A 301 17.07 -2.20 -10.36
C ASN A 301 16.55 -1.28 -11.48
N LYS A 302 15.26 -1.36 -11.80
CA LYS A 302 14.63 -0.48 -12.81
C LYS A 302 14.75 1.01 -12.48
N GLU A 303 14.68 1.39 -11.22
CA GLU A 303 14.86 2.77 -10.74
C GLU A 303 16.33 3.14 -10.48
N ALA A 304 17.29 2.30 -10.89
CA ALA A 304 18.73 2.51 -10.70
C ALA A 304 19.14 2.79 -9.24
N ILE A 305 18.46 2.13 -8.29
CA ILE A 305 18.87 2.11 -6.87
C ILE A 305 19.94 1.05 -6.65
N ILE A 306 19.84 -0.05 -7.39
CA ILE A 306 20.82 -1.13 -7.41
C ILE A 306 21.16 -1.48 -8.86
N ASP A 307 22.33 -2.08 -9.07
CA ASP A 307 22.75 -2.66 -10.34
C ASP A 307 23.19 -4.13 -10.12
N ILE A 308 23.44 -4.87 -11.20
CA ILE A 308 23.96 -6.23 -11.17
C ILE A 308 25.28 -6.26 -11.94
N ASN A 309 26.37 -6.65 -11.27
CA ASN A 309 27.66 -6.78 -11.92
C ASN A 309 27.78 -8.08 -12.73
N ASP A 310 28.91 -8.24 -13.44
CA ASP A 310 29.19 -9.41 -14.27
C ASP A 310 29.17 -10.75 -13.51
N ALA A 311 29.41 -10.73 -12.19
CA ALA A 311 29.33 -11.90 -11.33
C ALA A 311 27.89 -12.21 -10.84
N GLY A 312 26.88 -11.47 -11.31
CA GLY A 312 25.49 -11.62 -10.88
C GLY A 312 25.21 -11.10 -9.47
N LYS A 313 26.13 -10.31 -8.90
CA LYS A 313 26.02 -9.74 -7.55
C LYS A 313 25.46 -8.31 -7.61
N ILE A 314 24.68 -7.98 -6.59
CA ILE A 314 24.03 -6.67 -6.46
C ILE A 314 25.08 -5.61 -6.10
N VAL A 315 25.14 -4.56 -6.90
CA VAL A 315 25.94 -3.35 -6.65
C VAL A 315 25.02 -2.25 -6.16
N LEU A 316 25.38 -1.61 -5.05
CA LEU A 316 24.62 -0.49 -4.50
C LEU A 316 25.02 0.80 -5.23
N THR A 317 24.03 1.63 -5.57
CA THR A 317 24.27 2.98 -6.11
C THR A 317 24.17 4.03 -5.01
N ASP A 318 24.59 5.26 -5.31
CA ASP A 318 24.45 6.41 -4.40
C ASP A 318 22.98 6.74 -4.07
N ASN A 319 22.03 6.25 -4.88
CA ASN A 319 20.59 6.48 -4.67
C ASN A 319 20.01 5.64 -3.52
N LEU A 320 20.72 4.62 -3.02
CA LEU A 320 20.25 3.79 -1.90
C LEU A 320 20.16 4.58 -0.59
N GLU A 321 21.11 5.48 -0.34
CA GLU A 321 21.17 6.22 0.94
C GLU A 321 19.98 7.17 1.13
N PRO A 322 19.62 8.03 0.17
CA PRO A 322 18.40 8.84 0.25
C PRO A 322 17.14 7.99 0.46
N MET A 323 17.04 6.84 -0.20
CA MET A 323 15.90 5.93 -0.07
C MET A 323 15.83 5.32 1.34
N TYR A 324 16.96 4.90 1.91
CA TYR A 324 17.05 4.38 3.27
C TYR A 324 16.65 5.43 4.32
N GLN A 325 17.12 6.68 4.17
CA GLN A 325 16.74 7.76 5.10
C GLN A 325 15.25 8.11 4.98
N GLY A 326 14.70 8.13 3.77
CA GLY A 326 13.27 8.31 3.53
C GLY A 326 12.42 7.23 4.20
N ALA A 327 12.80 5.95 4.04
CA ALA A 327 12.10 4.83 4.67
C ALA A 327 12.13 4.89 6.20
N LYS A 328 13.25 5.35 6.80
CA LYS A 328 13.35 5.58 8.26
C LYS A 328 12.40 6.66 8.77
N ALA A 329 11.97 7.62 7.96
CA ALA A 329 11.03 8.64 8.39
C ALA A 329 9.61 8.08 8.58
N ILE A 330 9.24 7.06 7.82
CA ILE A 330 7.90 6.47 7.76
C ILE A 330 7.72 5.42 8.86
N LEU A 331 8.73 4.58 9.09
CA LEU A 331 8.61 3.43 9.99
C LEU A 331 8.76 3.73 11.48
N SER A 332 7.97 3.01 12.28
CA SER A 332 8.04 3.08 13.74
C SER A 332 9.42 2.71 14.27
N ARG A 333 9.84 3.37 15.36
CA ARG A 333 11.15 3.09 15.99
C ARG A 333 11.26 1.63 16.42
N ARG A 334 10.17 1.05 16.95
CA ARG A 334 10.11 -0.34 17.39
C ARG A 334 10.40 -1.29 16.22
N ILE A 335 9.61 -1.23 15.15
CA ILE A 335 9.77 -2.13 14.00
C ILE A 335 11.13 -1.96 13.33
N ARG A 336 11.59 -0.72 13.20
CA ARG A 336 12.94 -0.45 12.67
C ARG A 336 14.03 -1.11 13.50
N HIS A 337 13.94 -1.02 14.83
CA HIS A 337 14.89 -1.67 15.72
C HIS A 337 14.82 -3.20 15.57
N SER A 338 13.62 -3.77 15.53
CA SER A 338 13.41 -5.20 15.33
C SER A 338 14.00 -5.71 14.02
N ILE A 339 13.80 -4.98 12.91
CA ILE A 339 14.36 -5.32 11.61
C ILE A 339 15.89 -5.26 11.68
N LEU A 340 16.46 -4.17 12.21
CA LEU A 340 17.91 -3.99 12.28
C LEU A 340 18.61 -4.97 13.23
N TYR A 341 17.92 -5.46 14.26
CA TYR A 341 18.46 -6.48 15.17
C TYR A 341 18.62 -7.85 14.49
N LEU A 342 17.84 -8.14 13.45
CA LEU A 342 17.84 -9.43 12.74
C LEU A 342 18.78 -9.47 11.53
N ILE A 343 19.43 -8.36 11.16
CA ILE A 343 20.26 -8.21 9.96
C ILE A 343 21.74 -8.17 10.33
#